data_AF-A0A0J7KT22-F1
#
_entry.id   AF-A0A0J7KT22-F1
#
_cell.length_a   1.000
_cell.length_b   1.000
_cell.length_c   1.000
_cell.angle_alpha   90.00
_cell.angle_beta   90.00
_cell.angle_gamma   90.00
#
_symmetry.space_group_name_H-M   'P 1'
#
loop_
_entity.id
_entity.type
_entity.pdbx_description
1 polymer ?
#
loop_
_entity_poly.entity_id
_entity_poly.type
_entity_poly.pdbx_seq_one_letter_code
_entity_poly.pdbx_strand_id
1 'polypeptide(L)'
;MYALFNSEEHKELIDKFSCERRITWHFIPPFAPHFGGLWESSVKFFKHHFKRVIGDALFTFEELNTFTTEVEGILNSRPITTISSDPNDLMVLSPAHYLIGKPITSLPETDLSSVPVNRMSTWQHITKVRQDFWTRWNLEYLNKL
;
A
#
# COMPACT_ATOMS: atom_id res chain seq x y z
N MET A 1 12.57 8.46 19.41
CA MET A 1 12.68 7.55 18.25
C MET A 1 14.11 7.52 17.67
N TYR A 2 14.72 8.66 17.32
CA TYR A 2 16.12 8.69 16.84
C TYR A 2 17.16 8.08 17.81
N ALA A 3 17.03 8.37 19.11
CA ALA A 3 17.90 7.80 20.14
C ALA A 3 17.75 6.27 20.29
N LEU A 4 16.53 5.74 20.05
CA LEU A 4 16.26 4.30 20.11
C LEU A 4 16.93 3.57 18.95
N PHE A 5 16.75 4.05 17.71
CA PHE A 5 17.36 3.40 16.54
C PHE A 5 18.89 3.45 16.52
N ASN A 6 19.48 4.42 17.24
CA ASN A 6 20.93 4.54 17.35
C ASN A 6 21.51 3.87 18.59
N SER A 7 20.69 3.36 19.51
CA SER A 7 21.20 2.66 20.68
C SER A 7 21.89 1.35 20.27
N GLU A 8 22.95 1.02 21.00
CA GLU A 8 23.73 -0.19 20.76
C GLU A 8 22.87 -1.45 20.97
N GLU A 9 22.08 -1.47 22.04
CA GLU A 9 21.10 -2.52 22.34
C GLU A 9 20.11 -2.77 21.19
N HIS A 10 19.61 -1.71 20.55
CA HIS A 10 18.68 -1.87 19.42
C HIS A 10 19.38 -2.44 18.19
N LYS A 11 20.61 -1.99 17.89
CA LYS A 11 21.40 -2.50 16.77
C LYS A 11 21.75 -3.98 16.95
N GLU A 12 22.22 -4.36 18.14
CA GLU A 12 22.52 -5.76 18.48
C GLU A 12 21.29 -6.66 18.33
N LEU A 13 20.12 -6.19 18.77
CA LEU A 13 18.87 -6.93 18.62
C LEU A 13 18.50 -7.14 17.15
N ILE A 14 18.61 -6.11 16.32
CA ILE A 14 18.32 -6.20 14.88
C ILE A 14 19.32 -7.11 14.17
N ASP A 15 20.61 -7.02 14.50
CA ASP A 15 21.66 -7.85 13.92
C ASP A 15 21.46 -9.33 14.28
N LYS A 16 21.18 -9.62 15.55
CA LYS A 16 20.88 -10.98 16.01
C LYS A 16 19.67 -11.56 15.28
N PHE A 17 18.58 -10.81 15.22
CA PHE A 17 17.35 -11.21 14.53
C PHE A 17 17.59 -11.48 13.04
N SER A 18 18.38 -10.62 12.40
CA SER A 18 18.69 -10.72 10.97
C SER A 18 19.55 -11.95 10.69
N CYS A 19 20.55 -12.21 11.53
CA CYS A 19 21.40 -13.41 11.45
C CYS A 19 20.59 -14.69 11.64
N GLU A 20 19.73 -14.77 12.67
CA GLU A 20 18.89 -15.92 12.95
C GLU A 20 17.94 -16.24 11.79
N ARG A 21 17.43 -15.21 11.11
CA ARG A 21 16.51 -15.34 9.97
C ARG A 21 17.19 -15.35 8.60
N ARG A 22 18.53 -15.32 8.56
CA ARG A 22 19.33 -15.26 7.33
C ARG A 22 18.95 -14.07 6.42
N ILE A 23 18.57 -12.96 7.02
CA ILE A 23 18.26 -11.71 6.33
C ILE A 23 19.59 -10.98 6.08
N THR A 24 19.90 -10.72 4.81
CA THR A 24 21.08 -9.94 4.42
C THR A 24 20.69 -8.51 4.10
N TRP A 25 21.19 -7.56 4.87
CA TRP A 25 20.94 -6.13 4.64
C TRP A 25 21.74 -5.61 3.45
N HIS A 26 21.07 -4.91 2.55
CA HIS A 26 21.67 -4.24 1.41
C HIS A 26 21.34 -2.76 1.47
N PHE A 27 22.36 -1.90 1.60
CA PHE A 27 22.19 -0.46 1.65
C PHE A 27 22.35 0.14 0.25
N ILE A 28 21.53 1.14 -0.07
CA ILE A 28 21.69 1.92 -1.31
C ILE A 28 23.01 2.70 -1.20
N PRO A 29 23.91 2.61 -2.19
CA PRO A 29 25.14 3.39 -2.19
C PRO A 29 24.82 4.90 -2.13
N PRO A 30 25.57 5.70 -1.34
CA PRO A 30 25.25 7.12 -1.08
C PRO A 30 25.22 8.01 -2.33
N PHE A 31 25.73 7.54 -3.47
CA PHE A 31 25.74 8.26 -4.76
C PHE A 31 24.93 7.56 -5.86
N ALA A 32 24.09 6.57 -5.51
CA ALA A 32 23.31 5.80 -6.46
C ALA A 32 21.80 5.81 -6.13
N PRO A 33 21.14 6.99 -6.04
CA PRO A 33 19.73 7.09 -5.66
C PRO A 33 18.78 6.37 -6.65
N HIS A 34 19.22 6.15 -7.89
CA HIS A 34 18.46 5.41 -8.90
C HIS A 34 18.23 3.94 -8.52
N PHE A 35 19.07 3.33 -7.67
CA PHE A 35 18.86 1.95 -7.19
C PHE A 35 17.57 1.82 -6.38
N GLY A 36 17.07 2.91 -5.80
CA GLY A 36 15.84 2.92 -5.01
C GLY A 36 14.58 3.40 -5.73
N GLY A 37 14.71 3.92 -6.96
CA GLY A 37 13.67 4.76 -7.56
C GLY A 37 12.26 4.13 -7.64
N LEU A 38 12.16 2.84 -7.98
CA LEU A 38 10.88 2.16 -8.14
C LEU A 38 10.11 1.99 -6.82
N TRP A 39 10.78 1.46 -5.78
CA TRP A 39 10.14 1.24 -4.49
C TRP A 39 9.96 2.55 -3.72
N GLU A 40 10.90 3.50 -3.81
CA GLU A 40 10.76 4.84 -3.24
C GLU A 40 9.59 5.60 -3.85
N SER A 41 9.41 5.52 -5.18
CA SER A 41 8.25 6.11 -5.86
C SER A 41 6.96 5.48 -5.34
N SER A 42 6.90 4.15 -5.25
CA SER A 42 5.73 3.42 -4.74
C SER A 42 5.38 3.83 -3.29
N VAL A 43 6.38 3.94 -2.42
CA VAL A 43 6.22 4.40 -1.02
C VAL A 43 5.75 5.86 -0.98
N LYS A 44 6.32 6.73 -1.82
CA LYS A 44 5.90 8.13 -1.93
C LYS A 44 4.44 8.25 -2.37
N PHE A 45 4.03 7.47 -3.36
CA PHE A 45 2.64 7.40 -3.83
C PHE A 45 1.69 6.94 -2.73
N PHE A 46 1.99 5.82 -2.07
CA PHE A 46 1.21 5.34 -0.93
C PHE A 46 1.02 6.44 0.11
N LYS A 47 2.10 7.01 0.63
CA LYS A 47 2.05 8.06 1.66
C LYS A 47 1.27 9.29 1.20
N HIS A 48 1.40 9.67 -0.07
CA HIS A 48 0.75 10.84 -0.65
C HIS A 48 -0.78 10.72 -0.66
N HIS A 49 -1.32 9.58 -1.09
CA HIS A 49 -2.76 9.34 -1.12
C HIS A 49 -3.30 8.99 0.26
N PHE A 50 -2.60 8.13 0.99
CA PHE A 50 -3.00 7.68 2.33
C PHE A 50 -3.23 8.86 3.27
N LYS A 51 -2.28 9.81 3.33
CA LYS A 51 -2.41 11.01 4.16
C LYS A 51 -3.58 11.92 3.74
N ARG A 52 -3.84 12.06 2.43
CA ARG A 52 -4.92 12.92 1.91
C ARG A 52 -6.31 12.35 2.10
N VAL A 53 -6.40 11.04 2.18
CA VAL A 53 -7.66 10.31 2.29
C VAL A 53 -8.06 10.17 3.76
N ILE A 54 -7.10 9.90 4.64
CA ILE A 54 -7.34 9.96 6.10
C ILE A 54 -7.67 11.40 6.53
N GLY A 55 -6.91 12.39 6.04
CA GLY A 55 -7.11 13.79 6.44
C GLY A 55 -7.01 13.96 7.95
N ASP A 56 -8.05 14.53 8.54
CA ASP A 56 -8.19 14.76 9.99
C ASP A 56 -9.06 13.70 10.69
N ALA A 57 -9.44 12.63 9.98
CA ALA A 57 -10.23 11.56 10.58
C ALA A 57 -9.44 10.82 11.66
N LEU A 58 -10.10 10.59 12.80
CA LEU A 58 -9.52 9.84 13.91
C LEU A 58 -9.81 8.35 13.70
N PHE A 59 -8.75 7.57 13.58
CA PHE A 59 -8.81 6.12 13.54
C PHE A 59 -8.24 5.56 14.84
N THR A 60 -8.88 4.54 15.38
CA THR A 60 -8.23 3.63 16.33
C THR A 60 -7.11 2.86 15.63
N PHE A 61 -6.25 2.22 16.42
CA PHE A 61 -5.18 1.39 15.87
C PHE A 61 -5.72 0.28 14.95
N GLU A 62 -6.78 -0.40 15.37
CA GLU A 62 -7.36 -1.53 14.61
C GLU A 62 -8.00 -1.05 13.30
N GLU A 63 -8.71 0.08 13.33
CA GLU A 63 -9.32 0.65 12.13
C GLU A 63 -8.24 1.12 11.13
N LEU A 64 -7.18 1.78 11.62
CA LEU A 64 -6.06 2.21 10.78
C LEU A 64 -5.30 1.02 10.19
N ASN A 65 -5.07 -0.02 10.98
CA ASN A 65 -4.41 -1.24 10.52
C ASN A 65 -5.24 -1.95 9.45
N THR A 66 -6.55 -2.05 9.65
CA THR A 66 -7.49 -2.61 8.67
C THR A 66 -7.46 -1.82 7.37
N PHE A 67 -7.64 -0.49 7.44
CA PHE A 67 -7.56 0.38 6.27
C PHE A 67 -6.21 0.26 5.54
N THR A 68 -5.11 0.20 6.27
CA THR A 68 -3.76 0.05 5.70
C THR A 68 -3.63 -1.27 4.94
N THR A 69 -4.18 -2.35 5.49
CA THR A 69 -4.17 -3.69 4.86
C THR A 69 -5.02 -3.68 3.58
N GLU A 70 -6.16 -3.00 3.57
CA GLU A 70 -6.98 -2.86 2.36
C GLU A 70 -6.28 -2.04 1.27
N VAL A 71 -5.58 -0.97 1.66
CA VAL A 71 -4.75 -0.18 0.74
C VAL A 71 -3.59 -0.99 0.18
N GLU A 72 -2.95 -1.84 0.99
CA GLU A 72 -1.92 -2.78 0.52
C GLU A 72 -2.49 -3.70 -0.57
N GLY A 73 -3.69 -4.25 -0.35
CA GLY A 73 -4.39 -5.06 -1.35
C GLY A 73 -4.59 -4.31 -2.67
N ILE A 74 -5.08 -3.07 -2.61
CA ILE A 74 -5.24 -2.20 -3.78
C ILE A 74 -3.92 -2.01 -4.54
N LEU A 75 -2.85 -1.65 -3.82
CA LEU A 75 -1.55 -1.39 -4.44
C LEU A 75 -0.94 -2.65 -5.05
N ASN A 76 -1.17 -3.83 -4.46
CA ASN A 76 -0.71 -5.10 -4.99
C ASN A 76 -1.58 -5.64 -6.13
N SER A 77 -2.80 -5.14 -6.30
CA SER A 77 -3.65 -5.39 -7.46
C SER A 77 -3.35 -4.52 -8.66
N ARG A 78 -2.43 -3.55 -8.54
CA ARG A 78 -2.12 -2.62 -9.64
C ARG A 78 -1.60 -3.35 -10.89
N PRO A 79 -2.07 -2.98 -12.09
CA PRO A 79 -1.44 -3.40 -13.34
C PRO A 79 0.05 -3.07 -13.36
N ILE A 80 0.92 -3.97 -13.82
CA ILE A 80 2.33 -3.65 -14.14
C ILE A 80 2.68 -3.92 -15.61
N THR A 81 1.72 -4.44 -16.36
CA THR A 81 1.80 -4.59 -17.82
C THR A 81 0.58 -3.94 -18.46
N THR A 82 0.68 -3.66 -19.77
CA THR A 82 -0.48 -3.30 -20.57
C THR A 82 -1.46 -4.47 -20.64
N ILE A 83 -2.73 -4.16 -20.87
CA ILE A 83 -3.76 -5.18 -21.10
C ILE A 83 -3.49 -5.90 -22.43
N SER A 84 -3.88 -7.17 -22.51
CA SER A 84 -3.74 -7.95 -23.75
C SER A 84 -4.58 -7.34 -24.88
N SER A 85 -4.12 -7.52 -26.11
CA SER A 85 -4.88 -7.11 -27.30
C SER A 85 -5.98 -8.12 -27.66
N ASP A 86 -5.94 -9.32 -27.07
CA ASP A 86 -6.96 -10.35 -27.28
C ASP A 86 -8.22 -9.99 -26.48
N PRO A 87 -9.39 -9.83 -27.12
CA PRO A 87 -10.63 -9.53 -26.42
C PRO A 87 -11.09 -10.63 -25.46
N ASN A 88 -10.54 -11.85 -25.56
CA ASN A 88 -10.82 -12.95 -24.63
C ASN A 88 -9.87 -12.99 -23.43
N ASP A 89 -8.81 -12.17 -23.42
CA ASP A 89 -7.83 -12.09 -22.34
C ASP A 89 -7.90 -10.72 -21.65
N LEU A 90 -8.74 -10.64 -20.62
CA LEU A 90 -8.89 -9.44 -19.79
C LEU A 90 -7.91 -9.41 -18.61
N MET A 91 -7.01 -10.39 -18.51
CA MET A 91 -6.10 -10.48 -17.37
C MET A 91 -4.93 -9.52 -17.54
N VAL A 92 -4.56 -8.86 -16.44
CA VAL A 92 -3.39 -8.00 -16.38
C VAL A 92 -2.46 -8.50 -15.29
N LEU A 93 -1.15 -8.53 -15.58
CA LEU A 93 -0.17 -8.90 -14.58
C LEU A 93 -0.11 -7.79 -13.52
N SER A 94 -0.08 -8.22 -12.27
CA SER A 94 -0.01 -7.37 -11.09
C SER A 94 1.00 -7.95 -10.09
N PRO A 95 1.50 -7.16 -9.13
CA PRO A 95 2.38 -7.67 -8.08
C PRO A 95 1.80 -8.88 -7.33
N ALA A 96 0.49 -8.91 -7.08
CA ALA A 96 -0.17 -10.04 -6.45
C ALA A 96 0.05 -11.36 -7.20
N HIS A 97 0.10 -11.36 -8.53
CA HIS A 97 0.39 -12.57 -9.31
C HIS A 97 1.78 -13.15 -8.97
N TYR A 98 2.76 -12.31 -8.68
CA TYR A 98 4.09 -12.75 -8.28
C TYR A 98 4.16 -13.14 -6.80
N LEU A 99 3.45 -12.41 -5.94
CA LEU A 99 3.49 -12.64 -4.49
C LEU A 99 2.68 -13.88 -4.06
N ILE A 100 1.50 -14.07 -4.63
CA ILE A 100 0.54 -15.11 -4.20
C ILE A 100 0.06 -16.01 -5.35
N GLY A 101 0.55 -15.81 -6.58
CA GLY A 101 0.21 -16.65 -7.73
C GLY A 101 -1.16 -16.37 -8.36
N LYS A 102 -1.90 -15.36 -7.89
CA LYS A 102 -3.28 -15.06 -8.33
C LYS A 102 -3.65 -13.59 -8.09
N PRO A 103 -4.69 -13.06 -8.74
CA PRO A 103 -5.18 -11.72 -8.43
C PRO A 103 -5.78 -11.66 -7.01
N ILE A 104 -5.67 -10.50 -6.37
CA ILE A 104 -6.41 -10.18 -5.15
C ILE A 104 -7.78 -9.67 -5.59
N THR A 105 -8.84 -10.36 -5.14
CA THR A 105 -10.24 -10.05 -5.47
C THR A 105 -11.02 -9.78 -4.20
N SER A 106 -11.88 -8.76 -4.22
CA SER A 106 -12.85 -8.47 -3.16
C SER A 106 -14.28 -8.64 -3.68
N LEU A 107 -15.23 -8.86 -2.77
CA LEU A 107 -16.64 -8.80 -3.12
C LEU A 107 -17.03 -7.36 -3.49
N PRO A 108 -18.00 -7.17 -4.42
CA PRO A 108 -18.58 -5.87 -4.65
C PRO A 108 -19.19 -5.31 -3.36
N GLU A 109 -18.85 -4.07 -3.04
CA GLU A 109 -19.40 -3.35 -1.89
C GLU A 109 -20.27 -2.18 -2.36
N THR A 110 -21.23 -1.77 -1.52
CA THR A 110 -22.07 -0.60 -1.78
C THR A 110 -21.22 0.67 -1.81
N ASP A 111 -21.51 1.58 -2.75
CA ASP A 111 -20.88 2.89 -2.77
C ASP A 111 -21.35 3.74 -1.57
N LEU A 112 -20.38 4.20 -0.76
CA LEU A 112 -20.62 5.02 0.42
C LEU A 112 -20.12 6.46 0.24
N SER A 113 -19.69 6.84 -0.96
CA SER A 113 -19.16 8.17 -1.28
C SER A 113 -20.09 9.31 -0.89
N SER A 114 -21.42 9.13 -1.06
CA SER A 114 -22.45 10.14 -0.77
C SER A 114 -23.02 10.09 0.65
N VAL A 115 -22.71 9.05 1.43
CA VAL A 115 -23.29 8.88 2.77
C VAL A 115 -22.58 9.82 3.77
N PRO A 116 -23.30 10.54 4.65
CA PRO A 116 -22.70 11.35 5.71
C PRO A 116 -21.99 10.50 6.76
N VAL A 117 -20.78 10.91 7.19
CA VAL A 117 -19.94 10.16 8.14
C VAL A 117 -20.63 9.92 9.49
N ASN A 118 -21.44 10.88 9.96
CA ASN A 118 -22.15 10.77 11.23
C ASN A 118 -23.26 9.70 11.27
N ARG A 119 -23.51 9.00 10.16
CA ARG A 119 -24.48 7.89 10.06
C ARG A 119 -23.83 6.57 9.69
N MET A 120 -22.50 6.49 9.72
CA MET A 120 -21.76 5.29 9.34
C MET A 120 -21.39 4.45 10.56
N SER A 121 -21.47 3.14 10.41
CA SER A 121 -20.72 2.23 11.28
C SER A 121 -19.21 2.35 11.01
N THR A 122 -18.37 1.87 11.91
CA THR A 122 -16.92 1.80 11.72
C THR A 122 -16.54 1.13 10.40
N TRP A 123 -17.17 0.00 10.06
CA TRP A 123 -16.91 -0.70 8.81
C TRP A 123 -17.27 0.16 7.59
N GLN A 124 -18.43 0.83 7.61
CA GLN A 124 -18.84 1.73 6.53
C GLN A 124 -17.88 2.90 6.37
N HIS A 125 -17.37 3.44 7.48
CA HIS A 125 -16.36 4.49 7.44
C HIS A 125 -15.07 4.02 6.77
N ILE A 126 -14.53 2.86 7.17
CA ILE A 126 -13.33 2.26 6.56
C ILE A 126 -13.56 2.01 5.06
N THR A 127 -14.68 1.39 4.68
CA THR A 127 -15.05 1.15 3.28
C THR A 127 -15.10 2.46 2.47
N LYS A 128 -15.71 3.52 3.02
CA LYS A 128 -15.76 4.82 2.36
C LYS A 128 -14.35 5.37 2.12
N VAL A 129 -13.51 5.39 3.15
CA VAL A 129 -12.14 5.90 3.06
C VAL A 129 -11.32 5.07 2.06
N ARG A 130 -11.53 3.75 1.99
CA ARG A 130 -10.95 2.88 0.96
C ARG A 130 -11.43 3.23 -0.45
N GLN A 131 -12.73 3.48 -0.65
CA GLN A 131 -13.29 3.91 -1.94
C GLN A 131 -12.71 5.26 -2.38
N ASP A 132 -12.55 6.20 -1.45
CA ASP A 132 -11.92 7.50 -1.70
C ASP A 132 -10.44 7.34 -2.08
N PHE A 133 -9.72 6.42 -1.41
CA PHE A 133 -8.35 6.06 -1.77
C PHE A 133 -8.29 5.50 -3.19
N TRP A 134 -9.10 4.49 -3.50
CA TRP A 134 -9.14 3.85 -4.81
C TRP A 134 -9.40 4.85 -5.93
N THR A 135 -10.40 5.72 -5.74
CA THR A 135 -10.81 6.71 -6.75
C THR A 135 -9.66 7.65 -7.10
N ARG A 136 -8.98 8.20 -6.08
CA ARG A 136 -7.84 9.11 -6.28
C ARG A 136 -6.62 8.38 -6.84
N TRP A 137 -6.33 7.20 -6.30
CA TRP A 137 -5.20 6.37 -6.72
C TRP A 137 -5.31 5.96 -8.19
N ASN A 138 -6.48 5.46 -8.61
CA ASN A 138 -6.70 4.99 -9.97
C ASN A 138 -6.56 6.12 -11.00
N LEU A 139 -7.10 7.29 -10.69
CA LEU A 139 -6.98 8.48 -11.55
C LEU A 139 -5.52 8.91 -11.73
N GLU A 140 -4.73 8.95 -10.65
CA GLU A 140 -3.35 9.42 -10.76
C GLU A 140 -2.38 8.35 -11.28
N TYR A 141 -2.68 7.07 -11.06
CA TYR A 141 -1.86 5.96 -11.52
C TYR A 141 -1.96 5.75 -13.03
N LEU A 142 -3.18 5.70 -13.58
CA LEU A 142 -3.40 5.48 -15.01
C LEU A 142 -2.85 6.62 -15.87
N ASN A 143 -2.84 7.85 -15.36
CA ASN A 143 -2.25 9.00 -16.06
C ASN A 143 -0.71 9.00 -16.09
N LYS A 144 -0.05 8.02 -15.45
CA LYS A 144 1.42 7.89 -15.39
C LYS A 144 1.95 6.63 -16.06
N LEU A 145 1.07 5.78 -16.60
CA LEU A 145 1.43 4.67 -17.49
C LEU A 145 1.51 5.17 -18.94
#